data_AF-A0A816CPP0-F1
#
_entry.id   AF-A0A816CPP0-F1
#
_cell.length_a   1.000
_cell.length_b   1.000
_cell.length_c   1.000
_cell.angle_alpha   90.00
_cell.angle_beta   90.00
_cell.angle_gamma   90.00
#
_symmetry.space_group_name_H-M   'P 1'
#
loop_
_entity.id
_entity.type
_entity.pdbx_description
1 polymer ?
#
loop_
_entity_poly.entity_id
_entity_poly.type
_entity_poly.pdbx_seq_one_letter_code
_entity_poly.pdbx_strand_id
1 'polypeptide(L)'
;MSIQTHAIPRNNAIFKQYSDHLLDYLNQIYFSPLSYRDQLISREQAQILGSIRRIIINMNLIIRVTDKGNNFYIGSANEFEKKAQKLFFDTNAFVELSSNPFNEIFDKVVQLLGALRQKDLIRKWQYEEMMPDRTKCELAHLYFNPETHKDGIPV
;
A
#
# COMPACT_ATOMS: atom_id res chain seq x y z
N MET A 1 -35.43 21.94 -26.66
CA MET A 1 -34.32 22.82 -26.24
C MET A 1 -33.03 22.04 -26.43
N SER A 2 -32.22 22.40 -27.43
CA SER A 2 -30.96 21.72 -27.73
C SER A 2 -29.86 22.20 -26.79
N ILE A 3 -29.16 21.27 -26.14
CA ILE A 3 -27.99 21.54 -25.32
C ILE A 3 -26.86 21.91 -26.28
N GLN A 4 -26.52 23.20 -26.36
CA GLN A 4 -25.30 23.64 -27.04
C GLN A 4 -24.10 23.13 -26.23
N THR A 5 -23.48 22.05 -26.68
CA THR A 5 -22.17 21.64 -26.21
C THR A 5 -21.16 22.69 -26.65
N HIS A 6 -20.66 23.50 -25.71
CA HIS A 6 -19.52 24.39 -25.92
C HIS A 6 -18.26 23.53 -26.11
N ALA A 7 -18.07 23.02 -27.32
CA ALA A 7 -16.82 22.37 -27.71
C ALA A 7 -15.73 23.44 -27.79
N ILE A 8 -14.83 23.49 -26.81
CA ILE A 8 -13.70 24.41 -26.84
C ILE A 8 -12.77 23.97 -27.98
N PRO A 9 -12.46 24.83 -28.96
CA PRO A 9 -11.64 24.45 -30.10
C PRO A 9 -10.24 24.01 -29.63
N ARG A 10 -9.79 22.82 -30.04
CA ARG A 10 -8.42 22.33 -29.76
C ARG A 10 -7.32 23.25 -30.32
N ASN A 11 -7.65 24.05 -31.32
CA ASN A 11 -6.76 25.05 -31.93
C ASN A 11 -6.83 26.42 -31.26
N ASN A 12 -7.47 26.54 -30.09
CA ASN A 12 -7.47 27.78 -29.35
C ASN A 12 -6.03 28.12 -28.92
N ALA A 13 -5.55 29.30 -29.29
CA ALA A 13 -4.20 29.78 -28.98
C ALA A 13 -3.87 29.67 -27.48
N ILE A 14 -4.87 29.76 -26.61
CA ILE A 14 -4.75 29.59 -25.16
C ILE A 14 -4.24 28.19 -24.79
N PHE A 15 -4.73 27.12 -25.45
CA PHE A 15 -4.26 25.76 -25.16
C PHE A 15 -2.83 25.53 -25.66
N LYS A 16 -2.48 26.12 -26.81
CA LYS A 16 -1.12 26.03 -27.32
C LYS A 16 -0.15 26.74 -26.37
N GLN A 17 -0.47 27.96 -25.95
CA GLN A 17 0.32 28.70 -24.97
C GLN A 17 0.44 27.95 -23.63
N TYR A 18 -0.65 27.39 -23.12
CA TYR A 18 -0.60 26.58 -21.90
C TYR A 18 0.26 25.33 -22.06
N SER A 19 0.15 24.63 -23.19
CA SER A 19 0.98 23.46 -23.51
C SER A 19 2.46 23.82 -23.59
N ASP A 20 2.79 24.94 -24.22
CA ASP A 20 4.17 25.44 -24.34
C ASP A 20 4.74 25.81 -22.97
N HIS A 21 3.97 26.52 -22.13
CA HIS A 21 4.35 26.85 -20.75
C HIS A 21 4.55 25.60 -19.88
N LEU A 22 3.68 24.59 -20.03
CA LEU A 22 3.79 23.34 -19.29
C LEU A 22 5.02 22.56 -19.73
N LEU A 23 5.31 22.53 -21.04
CA LEU A 23 6.52 21.91 -21.57
C LEU A 23 7.78 22.62 -21.06
N ASP A 24 7.82 23.95 -21.05
CA ASP A 24 8.93 24.73 -20.53
C ASP A 24 9.15 24.49 -19.03
N TYR A 25 8.07 24.47 -18.25
CA TYR A 25 8.13 24.16 -16.82
C TYR A 25 8.66 22.75 -16.54
N LEU A 26 8.16 21.75 -17.27
CA LEU A 26 8.65 20.37 -17.15
C LEU A 26 10.12 20.28 -17.56
N ASN A 27 10.51 20.90 -18.68
CA ASN A 27 11.90 20.93 -19.12
C ASN A 27 12.81 21.59 -18.07
N GLN A 28 12.38 22.69 -17.45
CA GLN A 28 13.11 23.30 -16.35
C GLN A 28 13.26 22.35 -15.18
N ILE A 29 12.20 21.65 -14.75
CA ILE A 29 12.31 20.70 -13.63
C ILE A 29 13.24 19.53 -13.95
N TYR A 30 13.09 18.91 -15.12
CA TYR A 30 13.81 17.69 -15.49
C TYR A 30 15.26 17.94 -15.87
N PHE A 31 15.56 19.08 -16.49
CA PHE A 31 16.89 19.40 -17.00
C PHE A 31 17.65 20.44 -16.16
N SER A 32 17.03 21.03 -15.14
CA SER A 32 17.78 21.82 -14.16
C SER A 32 18.70 20.89 -13.37
N PRO A 33 20.02 21.14 -13.35
CA PRO A 33 20.92 20.35 -12.54
C PRO A 33 20.53 20.48 -11.07
N LEU A 34 20.45 19.34 -10.37
CA LEU A 34 20.27 19.32 -8.93
C LEU A 34 21.34 20.21 -8.27
N SER A 35 20.94 20.95 -7.23
CA SER A 35 21.91 21.75 -6.49
C SER A 35 23.02 20.86 -5.94
N TYR A 36 24.23 21.39 -5.82
CA TYR A 36 25.36 20.63 -5.26
C TYR A 36 25.02 20.01 -3.89
N ARG A 37 24.24 20.74 -3.09
CA ARG A 37 23.73 20.28 -1.79
C ARG A 37 22.83 19.05 -1.93
N ASP A 38 21.87 19.08 -2.86
CA ASP A 38 20.95 17.95 -3.08
C ASP A 38 21.68 16.72 -3.62
N GLN A 39 22.69 16.92 -4.47
CA GLN A 39 23.54 15.84 -4.95
C GLN A 39 24.31 15.17 -3.80
N LEU A 40 24.86 15.98 -2.88
CA LEU A 40 25.60 15.49 -1.72
C LEU A 40 24.68 14.70 -0.78
N ILE A 41 23.50 15.26 -0.44
CA ILE A 41 22.48 14.58 0.36
C ILE A 41 22.06 13.25 -0.29
N SER A 42 21.81 13.26 -1.61
CA SER A 42 21.41 12.06 -2.34
C SER A 42 22.46 10.96 -2.28
N ARG A 43 23.75 11.32 -2.37
CA ARG A 43 24.87 10.37 -2.24
C ARG A 43 24.96 9.78 -0.84
N GLU A 44 24.84 10.61 0.20
CA GLU A 44 24.84 10.15 1.59
C GLU A 44 23.68 9.19 1.85
N GLN A 45 22.47 9.54 1.41
CA GLN A 45 21.29 8.67 1.53
C GLN A 45 21.47 7.34 0.80
N ALA A 46 22.04 7.36 -0.41
CA ALA A 46 22.33 6.12 -1.15
C ALA A 46 23.33 5.22 -0.41
N GLN A 47 24.36 5.79 0.23
CA GLN A 47 25.33 5.05 1.04
C GLN A 47 24.71 4.45 2.30
N ILE A 48 23.86 5.21 2.99
CA ILE A 48 23.11 4.75 4.16
C ILE A 48 22.20 3.58 3.77
N LEU A 49 21.42 3.73 2.70
CA LEU A 49 20.54 2.68 2.19
C LEU A 49 21.32 1.42 1.80
N GLY A 50 22.48 1.57 1.14
CA GLY A 50 23.35 0.45 0.82
C GLY A 50 23.86 -0.29 2.05
N SER A 51 24.21 0.45 3.10
CA SER A 51 24.68 -0.12 4.37
C SER A 51 23.57 -0.86 5.12
N ILE A 52 22.37 -0.27 5.20
CA ILE A 52 21.19 -0.91 5.82
C ILE A 52 20.85 -2.21 5.10
N ARG A 53 20.81 -2.21 3.76
CA ARG A 53 20.53 -3.43 2.97
C ARG A 53 21.54 -4.53 3.25
N ARG A 54 22.83 -4.18 3.35
CA ARG A 54 23.89 -5.14 3.67
C ARG A 54 23.71 -5.74 5.06
N ILE A 55 23.35 -4.93 6.06
CA ILE A 55 23.05 -5.41 7.42
C ILE A 55 21.88 -6.40 7.41
N ILE A 56 20.77 -6.03 6.75
CA ILE A 56 19.57 -6.89 6.65
C ILE A 56 19.92 -8.26 6.08
N ILE A 57 20.69 -8.29 4.98
CA ILE A 57 21.09 -9.55 4.32
C ILE A 57 22.03 -10.35 5.22
N ASN A 58 23.09 -9.72 5.73
CA ASN A 58 24.13 -10.40 6.50
C ASN A 58 23.60 -10.98 7.82
N MET A 59 22.66 -10.28 8.47
CA MET A 59 22.05 -10.70 9.72
C MET A 59 20.77 -11.52 9.51
N ASN A 60 20.39 -11.78 8.26
CA ASN A 60 19.15 -12.47 7.88
C ASN A 60 17.92 -11.89 8.61
N LEU A 61 17.76 -10.57 8.52
CA LEU A 61 16.68 -9.84 9.19
C LEU A 61 15.45 -9.75 8.29
N ILE A 62 14.27 -9.77 8.91
CA ILE A 62 13.00 -9.46 8.28
C ILE A 62 12.47 -8.14 8.81
N ILE A 63 11.96 -7.30 7.91
CA ILE A 63 11.27 -6.06 8.25
C ILE A 63 9.81 -6.22 7.83
N ARG A 64 8.87 -6.04 8.77
CA ARG A 64 7.43 -6.11 8.53
C ARG A 64 6.73 -4.90 9.12
N VAL A 65 5.74 -4.39 8.41
CA VAL A 65 4.79 -3.40 8.96
C VAL A 65 3.99 -4.10 10.05
N THR A 66 3.66 -3.40 11.12
CA THR A 66 2.74 -3.89 12.16
C THR A 66 1.36 -3.26 11.98
N ASP A 67 0.30 -3.96 12.40
CA ASP A 67 -1.08 -3.44 12.45
C ASP A 67 -1.22 -2.22 13.39
N LYS A 68 -0.34 -2.08 14.40
CA LYS A 68 -0.37 -1.00 15.40
C LYS A 68 0.58 0.15 15.06
N GLY A 69 0.05 1.11 14.30
CA GLY A 69 0.72 2.38 13.98
C GLY A 69 1.83 2.23 12.94
N ASN A 70 2.48 3.35 12.61
CA ASN A 70 3.60 3.43 11.65
C ASN A 70 4.89 2.76 12.17
N ASN A 71 4.77 1.65 12.89
CA ASN A 71 5.85 0.87 13.46
C ASN A 71 6.22 -0.28 12.54
N PHE A 72 7.48 -0.68 12.64
CA PHE A 72 8.03 -1.81 11.92
C PHE A 72 8.58 -2.83 12.91
N TYR A 73 8.24 -4.09 12.70
CA TYR A 73 8.95 -5.21 13.31
C TYR A 73 10.26 -5.42 12.55
N ILE A 74 11.37 -5.47 13.28
CA ILE A 74 12.69 -5.85 12.77
C ILE A 74 13.20 -6.99 13.65
N GLY A 75 13.48 -8.14 13.05
CA GLY A 75 13.98 -9.30 13.79
C GLY A 75 14.59 -10.35 12.87
N SER A 76 15.09 -11.45 13.43
CA SER A 76 15.64 -12.55 12.63
C SER A 76 14.54 -13.22 11.81
N ALA A 77 14.79 -13.45 10.52
CA ALA A 77 13.88 -14.18 9.65
C ALA A 77 13.63 -15.61 10.16
N ASN A 78 14.66 -16.26 10.71
CA ASN A 78 14.55 -17.62 11.26
C ASN A 78 13.66 -17.67 12.50
N GLU A 79 13.77 -16.68 13.39
CA GLU A 79 12.91 -16.62 14.59
C GLU A 79 11.46 -16.33 14.22
N PHE A 80 11.26 -15.44 13.24
CA PHE A 80 9.94 -15.16 12.69
C PHE A 80 9.30 -16.42 12.11
N GLU A 81 10.03 -17.16 11.28
CA GLU A 81 9.52 -18.38 10.66
C GLU A 81 9.19 -19.45 11.70
N LYS A 82 10.04 -19.65 12.71
CA LYS A 82 9.77 -20.57 13.82
C LYS A 82 8.50 -20.20 14.59
N LYS A 83 8.30 -18.91 14.89
CA LYS A 83 7.07 -18.43 15.54
C LYS A 83 5.85 -18.67 14.66
N ALA A 84 5.99 -18.50 13.35
CA ALA A 84 4.91 -18.74 12.40
C ALA A 84 4.53 -20.21 12.30
N GLN A 85 5.51 -21.08 12.11
CA GLN A 85 5.28 -22.52 12.08
C GLN A 85 4.64 -23.01 13.38
N LYS A 86 5.11 -22.51 14.53
CA LYS A 86 4.50 -22.84 15.83
C LYS A 86 3.03 -22.41 15.89
N LEU A 87 2.72 -21.16 15.54
CA LEU A 87 1.34 -20.67 15.54
C LEU A 87 0.44 -21.47 14.59
N PHE A 88 0.94 -21.79 13.40
CA PHE A 88 0.20 -22.59 12.41
C PHE A 88 -0.08 -23.99 12.94
N PHE A 89 0.91 -24.63 13.56
CA PHE A 89 0.75 -25.94 14.18
C PHE A 89 -0.24 -25.92 15.35
N ASP A 90 -0.12 -24.94 16.25
CA ASP A 90 -0.93 -24.84 17.46
C ASP A 90 -2.41 -24.55 17.15
N THR A 91 -2.68 -23.75 16.12
CA THR A 91 -4.05 -23.29 15.81
C THR A 91 -4.75 -24.12 14.74
N ASN A 92 -3.99 -24.76 13.83
CA ASN A 92 -4.51 -25.39 12.61
C ASN A 92 -5.50 -24.50 11.83
N ALA A 93 -5.40 -23.18 12.00
CA ALA A 93 -6.37 -22.20 11.51
C ALA A 93 -5.96 -21.57 10.17
N PHE A 94 -4.76 -21.92 9.67
CA PHE A 94 -4.15 -21.30 8.50
C PHE A 94 -3.85 -22.34 7.45
N VAL A 95 -4.09 -21.98 6.19
CA VAL A 95 -3.75 -22.78 5.00
C VAL A 95 -2.84 -21.93 4.13
N GLU A 96 -1.71 -22.51 3.71
CA GLU A 96 -0.85 -21.87 2.73
C GLU A 96 -1.54 -21.80 1.37
N LEU A 97 -1.55 -20.61 0.77
CA LEU A 97 -2.15 -20.39 -0.54
C LEU A 97 -1.06 -20.33 -1.61
N SER A 98 -1.25 -21.06 -2.71
CA SER A 98 -0.31 -21.08 -3.84
C SER A 98 -0.26 -19.75 -4.62
N SER A 99 -1.28 -18.90 -4.47
CA SER A 99 -1.40 -17.62 -5.13
C SER A 99 -2.23 -16.67 -4.28
N ASN A 100 -2.14 -15.37 -4.57
CA ASN A 100 -2.91 -14.33 -3.88
C ASN A 100 -4.37 -14.32 -4.40
N PRO A 101 -5.38 -14.71 -3.58
CA PRO A 101 -6.78 -14.77 -4.01
C PRO A 101 -7.52 -13.42 -3.88
N PHE A 102 -6.85 -12.33 -3.50
CA PHE A 102 -7.48 -11.08 -3.10
C PHE A 102 -8.53 -10.58 -4.09
N ASN A 103 -8.17 -10.50 -5.38
CA ASN A 103 -9.07 -9.99 -6.40
C ASN A 103 -10.30 -10.88 -6.57
N GLU A 104 -10.12 -12.20 -6.54
CA GLU A 104 -11.22 -13.15 -6.66
C GLU A 104 -12.19 -13.04 -5.48
N ILE A 105 -11.66 -12.94 -4.26
CA ILE A 105 -12.47 -12.79 -3.05
C ILE A 105 -13.19 -11.43 -3.06
N PHE A 106 -12.47 -10.36 -3.43
CA PHE A 106 -13.04 -9.03 -3.55
C PHE A 106 -14.23 -9.02 -4.52
N ASP A 107 -14.05 -9.57 -5.72
CA ASP A 107 -15.10 -9.61 -6.73
C ASP A 107 -16.30 -10.46 -6.25
N LYS A 108 -16.06 -11.58 -5.57
CA LYS A 108 -17.13 -12.40 -4.95
C LYS A 108 -17.90 -11.63 -3.89
N VAL A 109 -17.23 -10.85 -3.04
CA VAL A 109 -17.88 -10.02 -2.01
C VAL A 109 -18.73 -8.92 -2.66
N VAL A 110 -18.19 -8.21 -3.66
CA VAL A 110 -18.94 -7.18 -4.40
C VAL A 110 -20.17 -7.77 -5.08
N GLN A 111 -20.02 -8.93 -5.74
CA GLN A 111 -21.14 -9.63 -6.37
C GLN A 111 -22.20 -10.06 -5.35
N LEU A 112 -21.79 -10.59 -4.20
CA LEU A 112 -22.69 -10.98 -3.12
C LEU A 112 -23.48 -9.77 -2.61
N LEU A 113 -22.80 -8.66 -2.29
CA LEU A 113 -23.45 -7.43 -1.83
C LEU A 113 -24.42 -6.89 -2.88
N GLY A 114 -24.03 -6.91 -4.16
CA GLY A 114 -24.89 -6.52 -5.28
C GLY A 114 -26.15 -7.39 -5.34
N ALA A 115 -26.01 -8.71 -5.24
CA ALA A 115 -27.14 -9.64 -5.25
C ALA A 115 -28.06 -9.46 -4.04
N LEU A 116 -27.50 -9.24 -2.85
CA LEU A 116 -28.28 -8.96 -1.63
C LEU A 116 -29.06 -7.65 -1.77
N ARG A 117 -28.46 -6.61 -2.34
CA ARG A 117 -29.13 -5.32 -2.58
C ARG A 117 -30.24 -5.44 -3.61
N GLN A 118 -30.01 -6.16 -4.71
CA GLN A 118 -31.02 -6.39 -5.76
C GLN A 118 -32.24 -7.16 -5.26
N LYS A 119 -32.04 -8.06 -4.28
CA LYS A 119 -33.12 -8.82 -3.62
C LYS A 119 -33.77 -8.08 -2.44
N ASP A 120 -33.39 -6.82 -2.19
CA ASP A 120 -33.81 -6.01 -1.03
C ASP A 120 -33.61 -6.70 0.33
N LEU A 121 -32.62 -7.61 0.43
CA LEU A 121 -32.24 -8.28 1.69
C LEU A 121 -31.39 -7.37 2.58
N ILE A 122 -30.80 -6.33 1.99
CA ILE A 122 -30.06 -5.27 2.69
C ILE A 122 -30.53 -3.89 2.23
N ARG A 123 -30.52 -2.95 3.17
CA ARG A 123 -30.83 -1.54 2.91
C ARG A 123 -29.68 -0.88 2.16
N LYS A 124 -29.98 0.20 1.43
CA LYS A 124 -28.98 0.98 0.68
C LYS A 124 -27.80 1.41 1.54
N TRP A 125 -28.05 1.94 2.73
CA TRP A 125 -26.97 2.37 3.62
C TRP A 125 -26.08 1.21 4.09
N GLN A 126 -26.63 0.01 4.28
CA GLN A 126 -25.85 -1.18 4.64
C GLN A 126 -24.97 -1.61 3.47
N TYR A 127 -25.51 -1.58 2.25
CA TYR A 127 -24.75 -1.86 1.04
C TYR A 127 -23.58 -0.87 0.86
N GLU A 128 -23.82 0.42 1.06
CA GLU A 128 -22.79 1.46 0.95
C GLU A 128 -21.71 1.32 2.02
N GLU A 129 -22.10 1.04 3.28
CA GLU A 129 -21.17 0.85 4.40
C GLU A 129 -20.33 -0.43 4.25
N MET A 130 -20.93 -1.51 3.75
CA MET A 130 -20.26 -2.81 3.60
C MET A 130 -19.45 -2.92 2.31
N MET A 131 -19.59 -2.00 1.36
CA MET A 131 -18.89 -2.07 0.07
C MET A 131 -17.38 -1.86 0.30
N PRO A 132 -16.54 -2.86 -0.03
CA PRO A 132 -15.10 -2.74 0.21
C PRO A 132 -14.46 -1.69 -0.70
N ASP A 133 -13.61 -0.84 -0.13
CA ASP A 133 -12.78 0.10 -0.88
C ASP A 133 -11.50 -0.60 -1.33
N ARG A 134 -11.36 -0.81 -2.64
CA ARG A 134 -10.21 -1.52 -3.22
C ARG A 134 -8.87 -0.89 -2.87
N THR A 135 -8.84 0.41 -2.60
CA THR A 135 -7.60 1.12 -2.26
C THR A 135 -7.19 0.96 -0.79
N LYS A 136 -8.12 0.49 0.06
CA LYS A 136 -7.93 0.36 1.51
C LYS A 136 -7.99 -1.09 1.99
N CYS A 137 -8.57 -1.99 1.19
CA CYS A 137 -8.65 -3.40 1.53
C CYS A 137 -7.34 -4.12 1.19
N GLU A 138 -6.89 -4.96 2.12
CA GLU A 138 -5.79 -5.89 1.93
C GLU A 138 -6.17 -7.27 2.48
N LEU A 139 -5.43 -8.31 2.08
CA LEU A 139 -5.57 -9.62 2.73
C LEU A 139 -5.08 -9.53 4.17
N ALA A 140 -5.68 -10.31 5.06
CA ALA A 140 -5.19 -10.44 6.41
C ALA A 140 -3.75 -10.95 6.38
N HIS A 141 -2.84 -10.17 6.95
CA HIS A 141 -1.44 -10.53 7.09
C HIS A 141 -1.17 -11.04 8.51
N LEU A 142 -0.22 -11.95 8.62
CA LEU A 142 0.22 -12.44 9.91
C LEU A 142 1.22 -11.46 10.52
N TYR A 143 0.74 -10.67 11.46
CA TYR A 143 1.55 -9.76 12.25
C TYR A 143 1.90 -10.46 13.56
N PHE A 144 3.11 -11.02 13.67
CA PHE A 144 3.69 -11.31 14.99
C PHE A 144 4.06 -9.97 15.60
N ASN A 145 3.06 -9.26 16.12
CA ASN A 145 3.35 -8.13 16.96
C ASN A 145 4.26 -8.65 18.07
N PRO A 146 5.42 -8.02 18.31
CA PRO A 146 6.04 -8.20 19.59
C PRO A 146 4.98 -7.80 20.60
N GLU A 147 4.60 -8.71 21.50
CA GLU A 147 3.90 -8.29 22.71
C GLU A 147 4.81 -7.24 23.33
N THR A 148 4.42 -5.97 23.19
CA THR A 148 5.05 -4.88 23.91
C THR A 148 4.62 -5.06 25.34
N HIS A 149 5.28 -5.99 26.03
CA HIS A 149 5.15 -6.13 27.47
C HIS A 149 5.48 -4.76 28.06
N LYS A 150 4.52 -4.17 28.78
CA LYS A 150 4.87 -3.11 29.73
C LYS A 150 5.66 -3.79 30.83
N ASP A 151 6.89 -3.34 31.07
CA ASP A 151 7.72 -3.85 32.16
C ASP A 151 6.92 -3.90 33.47
N GLY A 152 6.86 -5.08 34.11
CA GLY A 152 6.36 -5.22 35.49
C GLY A 152 5.04 -5.95 35.72
N ILE A 153 4.41 -6.58 34.72
CA ILE A 153 3.23 -7.44 34.94
C ILE A 153 3.58 -8.91 34.61
N PRO A 154 3.70 -9.80 35.60
CA PRO A 154 3.96 -11.22 35.35
C PRO A 154 2.67 -11.97 34.97
N VAL A 155 2.84 -13.07 34.23
CA VAL A 155 1.78 -13.97 33.75
C VAL A 155 1.27 -14.88 34.86
#